data_AF-A0A660SM29-F1
#
_entry.id   AF-A0A660SM29-F1
#
_cell.length_a   1.000
_cell.length_b   1.000
_cell.length_c   1.000
_cell.angle_alpha   90.00
_cell.angle_beta   90.00
_cell.angle_gamma   90.00
#
_symmetry.space_group_name_H-M   'P 1'
#
loop_
_entity.id
_entity.type
_entity.pdbx_description
1 polymer ?
#
loop_
_entity_poly.entity_id
_entity_poly.type
_entity_poly.pdbx_seq_one_letter_code
_entity_poly.pdbx_strand_id
1 'polypeptide(L)'
;IVFKLGQPMEGLLTSVFNNLDDAIRGLLPANSFIGALITGVISGLSAGVGIAMPYIVPFIIGLSLLEDIGYLPRIAFLMDVFMHKLGLHGKSIIPLITGYGCNVPAILSTRNMNNESDKYKTAFLATFIPCSARTIVIMGLVGYYLGGNLALMIYVINIIVIAIIGRILTVMDKSTSPGLIIEIPMYHLPTLKGLSQKTWFRLKDFIYVAFPIIIASSVFLSIINYFNFGIYINRILSPLTSFMLGLPEKVGVTLIFGVFRKELTLVMLNQALGTNNVIEVMTKSQIFVFAIFTVFYVPCVSTMAALKMELGWKKMTIITITTLIVAVILAFIARITGQMFI
;
A
#
# COMPACT_ATOMS: atom_id res chain seq x y z
N ILE A 1 0.22 0.45 -18.53
CA ILE A 1 -1.15 0.07 -19.00
C ILE A 1 -2.20 0.46 -17.97
N VAL A 2 -2.13 -0.07 -16.73
CA VAL A 2 -3.08 0.26 -15.65
C VAL A 2 -3.27 1.78 -15.47
N PHE A 3 -2.18 2.55 -15.31
CA PHE A 3 -2.28 4.00 -15.16
C PHE A 3 -2.87 4.73 -16.37
N LYS A 4 -2.53 4.28 -17.59
CA LYS A 4 -3.02 4.87 -18.83
C LYS A 4 -4.53 4.65 -19.02
N LEU A 5 -5.06 3.52 -18.53
CA LEU A 5 -6.49 3.21 -18.56
C LEU A 5 -7.24 3.85 -17.37
N GLY A 6 -6.61 3.93 -16.20
CA GLY A 6 -7.23 4.44 -14.98
C GLY A 6 -7.38 5.97 -14.94
N GLN A 7 -6.38 6.74 -15.39
CA GLN A 7 -6.41 8.21 -15.37
C GLN A 7 -7.64 8.86 -16.04
N PRO A 8 -8.06 8.48 -17.26
CA PRO A 8 -9.24 9.10 -17.88
C PRO A 8 -10.52 8.80 -17.11
N MET A 9 -10.64 7.59 -16.55
CA MET A 9 -11.78 7.21 -15.71
C MET A 9 -11.77 7.96 -14.37
N GLU A 10 -10.61 8.09 -13.73
CA GLU A 10 -10.46 8.89 -12.50
C GLU A 10 -10.87 10.34 -12.72
N GLY A 11 -10.40 10.98 -13.80
CA GLY A 11 -10.72 12.38 -14.11
C GLY A 11 -12.23 12.63 -14.25
N LEU A 12 -12.92 11.74 -14.97
CA LEU A 12 -14.38 11.81 -15.11
C LEU A 12 -15.09 11.67 -13.77
N LEU A 13 -14.77 10.64 -12.98
CA LEU A 13 -15.47 10.43 -11.71
C LEU A 13 -15.15 11.52 -10.69
N THR A 14 -13.90 11.92 -10.57
CA THR A 14 -13.50 12.98 -9.62
C THR A 14 -14.15 14.31 -9.95
N SER A 15 -14.31 14.67 -11.24
CA SER A 15 -15.07 15.88 -11.61
C SER A 15 -16.53 15.87 -11.13
N VAL A 16 -17.20 14.71 -11.22
CA VAL A 16 -18.58 14.55 -10.73
C VAL A 16 -18.64 14.75 -9.22
N PHE A 17 -17.71 14.13 -8.49
CA PHE A 17 -17.66 14.28 -7.03
C PHE A 17 -17.25 15.68 -6.57
N ASN A 18 -16.35 16.36 -7.29
CA ASN A 18 -15.95 17.73 -6.96
C ASN A 18 -17.12 18.69 -7.16
N ASN A 19 -17.86 18.57 -8.26
CA ASN A 19 -19.07 19.36 -8.48
C ASN A 19 -20.13 19.11 -7.39
N LEU A 20 -20.22 17.88 -6.90
CA LEU A 20 -21.12 17.52 -5.79
C LEU A 20 -20.67 18.16 -4.46
N ASP A 21 -19.36 18.15 -4.17
CA ASP A 21 -18.79 18.79 -2.97
C ASP A 21 -19.01 20.31 -3.00
N ASP A 22 -18.78 20.95 -4.16
CA ASP A 22 -18.98 22.38 -4.36
C ASP A 22 -20.45 22.79 -4.23
N ALA A 23 -21.38 22.01 -4.81
CA ALA A 23 -22.82 22.26 -4.65
C ALA A 23 -23.27 22.17 -3.19
N ILE A 24 -22.69 21.24 -2.42
CA ILE A 24 -23.03 21.03 -1.02
C ILE A 24 -22.41 22.11 -0.12
N ARG A 25 -21.19 22.57 -0.42
CA ARG A 25 -20.57 23.73 0.25
C ARG A 25 -21.34 25.04 -0.03
N GLY A 26 -21.99 25.15 -1.18
CA GLY A 26 -22.86 26.29 -1.51
C GLY A 26 -24.16 26.32 -0.69
N LEU A 27 -24.63 25.18 -0.20
CA LEU A 27 -25.90 25.04 0.53
C LEU A 27 -25.73 25.00 2.06
N LEU A 28 -24.54 24.67 2.56
CA LEU A 28 -24.27 24.52 3.99
C LEU A 28 -23.25 25.56 4.49
N PRO A 29 -23.45 26.17 5.66
CA PRO A 29 -22.47 27.08 6.25
C PRO A 29 -21.17 26.33 6.58
N ALA A 30 -20.03 26.90 6.18
CA ALA A 30 -18.69 26.30 6.26
C ALA A 30 -18.25 25.85 7.68
N ASN A 31 -18.91 26.34 8.73
CA ASN A 31 -18.62 26.02 10.14
C ASN A 31 -19.61 25.04 10.78
N SER A 32 -20.45 24.35 10.00
CA SER A 32 -21.34 23.33 10.57
C SER A 32 -20.64 21.98 10.72
N PHE A 33 -20.74 21.38 11.90
CA PHE A 33 -20.32 19.99 12.14
C PHE A 33 -20.97 19.00 11.18
N ILE A 34 -22.23 19.26 10.78
CA ILE A 34 -22.95 18.45 9.79
C ILE A 34 -22.29 18.59 8.41
N GLY A 35 -21.83 19.80 8.05
CA GLY A 35 -21.07 20.04 6.83
C GLY A 35 -19.75 19.27 6.81
N ALA A 36 -19.02 19.22 7.93
CA ALA A 36 -17.81 18.40 8.07
C ALA A 36 -18.11 16.89 7.90
N LEU A 37 -19.19 16.38 8.47
CA LEU A 37 -19.57 14.98 8.28
C LEU A 37 -19.92 14.66 6.83
N ILE A 38 -20.73 15.49 6.17
CA ILE A 38 -21.16 15.27 4.79
C ILE A 38 -19.97 15.34 3.83
N THR A 39 -19.09 16.35 3.97
CA THR A 39 -17.85 16.45 3.19
C THR A 39 -16.91 15.26 3.45
N GLY A 40 -16.88 14.74 4.68
CA GLY A 40 -16.16 13.52 5.03
C GLY A 40 -16.69 12.27 4.31
N VAL A 41 -18.01 12.13 4.19
CA VAL A 41 -18.64 11.02 3.45
C VAL A 41 -18.39 11.14 1.95
N ILE A 42 -18.57 12.34 1.38
CA ILE A 42 -18.36 12.59 -0.06
C ILE A 42 -16.90 12.37 -0.43
N SER A 43 -15.97 12.90 0.36
CA SER A 43 -14.53 12.66 0.15
C SER A 43 -14.18 11.18 0.29
N GLY A 44 -14.85 10.43 1.17
CA GLY A 44 -14.71 8.98 1.28
C GLY A 44 -15.36 8.19 0.13
N LEU A 45 -16.38 8.74 -0.52
CA LEU A 45 -17.02 8.13 -1.68
C LEU A 45 -16.22 8.42 -2.96
N SER A 46 -15.79 9.66 -3.14
CA SER A 46 -14.87 10.08 -4.20
C SER A 46 -13.56 9.33 -4.10
N ALA A 47 -13.13 9.02 -2.89
CA ALA A 47 -11.97 8.20 -2.62
C ALA A 47 -12.03 6.81 -3.25
N GLY A 48 -13.06 6.06 -2.86
CA GLY A 48 -13.16 4.64 -3.21
C GLY A 48 -13.60 4.48 -4.65
N VAL A 49 -14.62 5.24 -5.07
CA VAL A 49 -15.19 5.12 -6.41
C VAL A 49 -14.39 5.92 -7.42
N GLY A 50 -14.06 7.18 -7.10
CA GLY A 50 -13.39 8.08 -8.04
C GLY A 50 -11.91 7.80 -8.23
N ILE A 51 -11.19 7.44 -7.16
CA ILE A 51 -9.73 7.26 -7.22
C ILE A 51 -9.35 5.79 -7.17
N ALA A 52 -9.82 5.00 -6.20
CA ALA A 52 -9.34 3.63 -6.04
C ALA A 52 -9.85 2.66 -7.14
N MET A 53 -11.13 2.72 -7.50
CA MET A 53 -11.74 1.78 -8.45
C MET A 53 -11.11 1.82 -9.86
N PRO A 54 -10.84 2.99 -10.47
CA PRO A 54 -10.22 3.08 -11.81
C PRO A 54 -8.84 2.42 -11.91
N TYR A 55 -8.09 2.33 -10.82
CA TYR A 55 -6.77 1.68 -10.80
C TYR A 55 -6.84 0.21 -10.40
N ILE A 56 -7.70 -0.15 -9.44
CA ILE A 56 -7.83 -1.52 -8.95
C ILE A 56 -8.44 -2.45 -10.00
N VAL A 57 -9.45 -1.99 -10.76
CA VAL A 57 -10.14 -2.83 -11.75
C VAL A 57 -9.21 -3.29 -12.86
N PRO A 58 -8.46 -2.42 -13.57
CA PRO A 58 -7.51 -2.86 -14.59
C PRO A 58 -6.38 -3.71 -14.02
N PHE A 59 -5.97 -3.45 -12.78
CA PHE A 59 -4.96 -4.27 -12.10
C PHE A 59 -5.46 -5.71 -11.87
N ILE A 60 -6.67 -5.89 -11.31
CA ILE A 60 -7.25 -7.21 -11.05
C ILE A 60 -7.49 -7.97 -12.36
N ILE A 61 -7.95 -7.29 -13.42
CA ILE A 61 -8.11 -7.89 -14.75
C ILE A 61 -6.76 -8.38 -15.27
N GLY A 62 -5.71 -7.55 -15.21
CA GLY A 62 -4.37 -7.93 -15.64
C GLY A 62 -3.81 -9.12 -14.87
N LEU A 63 -3.96 -9.14 -13.55
CA LEU A 63 -3.52 -10.24 -12.71
C LEU A 63 -4.29 -11.55 -13.00
N SER A 64 -5.61 -11.46 -13.15
CA SER A 64 -6.47 -12.62 -13.45
C SER A 64 -6.13 -13.20 -14.84
N LEU A 65 -5.79 -12.35 -15.81
CA LEU A 65 -5.33 -12.77 -17.13
C LEU A 65 -3.97 -13.48 -17.06
N LEU A 66 -3.01 -12.98 -16.27
CA LEU A 66 -1.71 -13.62 -16.04
C LEU A 66 -1.84 -14.98 -15.33
N GLU A 67 -2.79 -15.07 -14.40
CA GLU A 67 -3.14 -16.30 -13.69
C GLU A 67 -3.76 -17.33 -14.64
N ASP A 68 -4.76 -16.93 -15.42
CA ASP A 68 -5.46 -17.79 -16.37
C ASP A 68 -4.52 -18.27 -17.48
N ILE A 69 -3.65 -17.41 -18.02
CA ILE A 69 -2.67 -17.88 -19.03
C ILE A 69 -1.75 -18.98 -18.46
N GLY A 70 -1.64 -19.14 -17.14
CA GLY A 70 -0.72 -20.10 -16.53
C GLY A 70 0.71 -19.54 -16.43
N TYR A 71 0.87 -18.23 -16.57
CA TYR A 71 2.17 -17.56 -16.40
C TYR A 71 2.60 -17.52 -14.92
N LEU A 72 1.67 -17.27 -13.99
CA LEU A 72 1.96 -17.26 -12.55
C LEU A 72 2.50 -18.61 -12.02
N PRO A 73 1.88 -19.78 -12.32
CA PRO A 73 2.44 -21.10 -11.97
C PRO A 73 3.85 -21.33 -12.50
N ARG A 74 4.15 -20.87 -13.72
CA ARG A 74 5.48 -21.05 -14.33
C ARG A 74 6.54 -20.15 -13.70
N ILE A 75 6.20 -18.90 -13.38
CA ILE A 75 7.08 -18.05 -12.56
C ILE A 75 7.31 -18.70 -11.22
N ALA A 76 6.28 -19.30 -10.62
CA ALA A 76 6.42 -19.94 -9.32
C ALA A 76 7.43 -21.09 -9.34
N PHE A 77 7.40 -21.92 -10.38
CA PHE A 77 8.40 -22.95 -10.61
C PHE A 77 9.81 -22.37 -10.81
N LEU A 78 9.96 -21.33 -11.64
CA LEU A 78 11.27 -20.70 -11.89
C LEU A 78 11.87 -20.04 -10.63
N MET A 79 11.03 -19.46 -9.79
CA MET A 79 11.43 -18.77 -8.57
C MET A 79 11.57 -19.71 -7.36
N ASP A 80 11.23 -20.98 -7.48
CA ASP A 80 11.24 -21.93 -6.36
C ASP A 80 12.62 -22.06 -5.72
N VAL A 81 13.69 -22.10 -6.53
CA VAL A 81 15.08 -22.14 -6.06
C VAL A 81 15.43 -20.89 -5.25
N PHE A 82 14.97 -19.72 -5.69
CA PHE A 82 15.21 -18.46 -4.99
C PHE A 82 14.40 -18.39 -3.68
N MET A 83 13.15 -18.85 -3.69
CA MET A 83 12.31 -18.93 -2.50
C MET A 83 12.90 -19.88 -1.46
N HIS A 84 13.41 -21.05 -1.86
CA HIS A 84 14.08 -21.98 -0.97
C HIS A 84 15.37 -21.40 -0.36
N LYS A 85 16.13 -20.59 -1.12
CA LYS A 85 17.28 -19.84 -0.56
C LYS A 85 16.88 -18.81 0.50
N LEU A 86 15.66 -18.28 0.43
CA LEU A 86 15.07 -17.43 1.46
C LEU A 86 14.41 -18.24 2.59
N GLY A 87 14.30 -19.56 2.46
CA GLY A 87 13.64 -20.46 3.40
C GLY A 87 12.11 -20.46 3.32
N LEU A 88 11.60 -20.10 2.14
CA LEU A 88 10.20 -20.07 1.80
C LEU A 88 9.87 -21.20 0.85
N HIS A 89 8.61 -21.63 0.87
CA HIS A 89 8.09 -22.61 -0.06
C HIS A 89 7.78 -21.96 -1.43
N GLY A 90 7.96 -22.66 -2.55
CA GLY A 90 7.70 -22.10 -3.88
C GLY A 90 6.28 -21.56 -4.09
N LYS A 91 5.26 -22.11 -3.40
CA LYS A 91 3.89 -21.55 -3.43
C LYS A 91 3.79 -20.12 -2.87
N SER A 92 4.75 -19.69 -2.05
CA SER A 92 4.76 -18.34 -1.45
C SER A 92 4.92 -17.22 -2.48
N ILE A 93 5.49 -17.50 -3.65
CA ILE A 93 5.70 -16.49 -4.69
C ILE A 93 4.39 -15.94 -5.28
N ILE A 94 3.32 -16.74 -5.31
CA ILE A 94 2.03 -16.32 -5.89
C ILE A 94 1.41 -15.18 -5.05
N PRO A 95 1.28 -15.32 -3.71
CA PRO A 95 0.91 -14.21 -2.84
C PRO A 95 1.85 -13.01 -2.95
N LEU A 96 3.17 -13.23 -3.00
CA LEU A 96 4.15 -12.13 -3.07
C LEU A 96 3.97 -11.30 -4.35
N ILE A 97 3.86 -11.95 -5.51
CA ILE A 97 3.59 -11.25 -6.78
C ILE A 97 2.25 -10.51 -6.74
N THR A 98 1.23 -11.14 -6.15
CA THR A 98 -0.09 -10.52 -5.97
C THR A 98 -0.03 -9.26 -5.09
N GLY A 99 0.91 -9.21 -4.13
CA GLY A 99 1.13 -8.08 -3.22
C GLY A 99 1.50 -6.78 -3.92
N TYR A 100 2.21 -6.84 -5.06
CA TYR A 100 2.53 -5.65 -5.86
C TYR A 100 1.28 -4.92 -6.36
N GLY A 101 0.14 -5.61 -6.41
CA GLY A 101 -1.16 -4.99 -6.58
C GLY A 101 -1.71 -4.39 -5.31
N CYS A 102 -2.12 -5.29 -4.42
CA CYS A 102 -2.71 -4.98 -3.14
C CYS A 102 -2.35 -6.07 -2.14
N ASN A 103 -1.94 -5.67 -0.94
CA ASN A 103 -1.52 -6.61 0.10
C ASN A 103 -2.71 -7.40 0.67
N VAL A 104 -3.94 -6.87 0.57
CA VAL A 104 -5.17 -7.54 1.06
C VAL A 104 -5.42 -8.89 0.36
N PRO A 105 -5.63 -8.96 -0.97
CA PRO A 105 -5.83 -10.24 -1.65
C PRO A 105 -4.59 -11.14 -1.58
N ALA A 106 -3.39 -10.55 -1.52
CA ALA A 106 -2.16 -11.32 -1.32
C ALA A 106 -2.17 -12.10 0.00
N ILE A 107 -2.51 -11.45 1.12
CA ILE A 107 -2.59 -12.11 2.42
C ILE A 107 -3.72 -13.14 2.45
N LEU A 108 -4.90 -12.80 1.93
CA LEU A 108 -6.03 -13.75 1.90
C LEU A 108 -5.71 -15.01 1.08
N SER A 109 -4.91 -14.88 0.02
CA SER A 109 -4.47 -16.03 -0.80
C SER A 109 -3.56 -17.02 -0.06
N THR A 110 -2.97 -16.61 1.08
CA THR A 110 -2.15 -17.51 1.92
C THR A 110 -2.97 -18.58 2.65
N ARG A 111 -4.31 -18.46 2.70
CA ARG A 111 -5.20 -19.49 3.26
C ARG A 111 -5.06 -20.85 2.56
N ASN A 112 -4.62 -20.87 1.30
CA ASN A 112 -4.44 -22.10 0.52
C ASN A 112 -3.11 -22.82 0.83
N MET A 113 -2.34 -22.37 1.82
CA MET A 113 -1.10 -23.01 2.25
C MET A 113 -1.37 -24.07 3.31
N ASN A 114 -0.71 -25.22 3.15
CA ASN A 114 -0.87 -26.35 4.06
C ASN A 114 -0.15 -26.12 5.41
N ASN A 115 1.00 -25.44 5.38
CA ASN A 115 1.82 -25.19 6.57
C ASN A 115 1.55 -23.81 7.16
N GLU A 116 1.22 -23.75 8.45
CA GLU A 116 1.00 -22.51 9.20
C GLU A 116 2.24 -21.62 9.30
N SER A 117 3.44 -22.22 9.33
CA SER A 117 4.72 -21.51 9.31
C SER A 117 4.91 -20.76 8.00
N ASP A 118 4.73 -21.44 6.87
CA ASP A 118 4.88 -20.84 5.54
C ASP A 118 3.77 -19.82 5.27
N LYS A 119 2.56 -20.06 5.77
CA LYS A 119 1.47 -19.09 5.78
C LYS A 119 1.89 -17.81 6.50
N TYR A 120 2.41 -17.93 7.72
CA TYR A 120 2.88 -16.79 8.52
C TYR A 120 4.01 -16.04 7.82
N LYS A 121 5.07 -16.74 7.38
CA LYS A 121 6.22 -16.14 6.69
C LYS A 121 5.79 -15.41 5.42
N THR A 122 4.92 -16.00 4.62
CA THR A 122 4.46 -15.37 3.37
C THR A 122 3.59 -14.15 3.61
N ALA A 123 2.62 -14.24 4.53
CA ALA A 123 1.77 -13.11 4.88
C ALA A 123 2.58 -11.96 5.49
N PHE A 124 3.63 -12.27 6.29
CA PHE A 124 4.56 -11.29 6.82
C PHE A 124 5.29 -10.56 5.68
N LEU A 125 5.93 -11.30 4.78
CA LEU A 125 6.71 -10.72 3.68
C LEU A 125 5.84 -9.95 2.68
N ALA A 126 4.60 -10.39 2.46
CA ALA A 126 3.65 -9.67 1.61
C ALA A 126 3.39 -8.23 2.11
N THR A 127 3.56 -7.94 3.40
CA THR A 127 3.40 -6.56 3.92
C THR A 127 4.53 -5.61 3.53
N PHE A 128 5.72 -6.15 3.23
CA PHE A 128 6.89 -5.40 2.80
C PHE A 128 6.87 -5.09 1.29
N ILE A 129 6.00 -5.75 0.54
CA ILE A 129 5.88 -5.52 -0.90
C ILE A 129 5.21 -4.16 -1.16
N PRO A 130 5.80 -3.32 -2.03
CA PRO A 130 5.19 -2.07 -2.42
C PRO A 130 3.98 -2.34 -3.30
N CYS A 131 2.80 -2.22 -2.72
CA CYS A 131 1.55 -2.27 -3.46
C CYS A 131 1.47 -1.13 -4.49
N SER A 132 0.48 -1.21 -5.38
CA SER A 132 0.24 -0.21 -6.44
C SER A 132 0.26 1.23 -5.91
N ALA A 133 -0.37 1.49 -4.77
CA ALA A 133 -0.37 2.80 -4.11
C ALA A 133 1.04 3.27 -3.70
N ARG A 134 1.89 2.40 -3.15
CA ARG A 134 3.27 2.74 -2.77
C ARG A 134 4.14 2.97 -4.00
N THR A 135 3.89 2.23 -5.08
CA THR A 135 4.55 2.46 -6.38
C THR A 135 4.24 3.85 -6.94
N ILE A 136 3.01 4.35 -6.78
CA ILE A 136 2.66 5.72 -7.14
C ILE A 136 3.48 6.73 -6.34
N VAL A 137 3.65 6.52 -5.03
CA VAL A 137 4.47 7.41 -4.20
C VAL A 137 5.93 7.38 -4.64
N ILE A 138 6.50 6.20 -4.92
CA ILE A 138 7.89 6.08 -5.39
C ILE A 138 8.07 6.84 -6.70
N MET A 139 7.20 6.62 -7.69
CA MET A 139 7.33 7.26 -9.00
C MET A 139 6.97 8.75 -8.97
N GLY A 140 5.94 9.12 -8.21
CA GLY A 140 5.41 10.49 -8.13
C GLY A 140 6.28 11.41 -7.27
N LEU A 141 6.97 10.91 -6.25
CA LEU A 141 7.93 11.71 -5.49
C LEU A 141 9.35 11.53 -6.02
N VAL A 142 9.87 10.30 -5.96
CA VAL A 142 11.29 10.06 -6.26
C VAL A 142 11.52 10.05 -7.75
N GLY A 143 10.68 9.37 -8.52
CA GLY A 143 10.80 9.33 -9.97
C GLY A 143 10.72 10.73 -10.61
N TYR A 144 9.73 11.53 -10.19
CA TYR A 144 9.51 12.88 -10.72
C TYR A 144 10.54 13.91 -10.26
N TYR A 145 10.86 13.98 -8.95
CA TYR A 145 11.71 15.03 -8.40
C TYR A 145 13.21 14.67 -8.30
N LEU A 146 13.53 13.38 -8.16
CA LEU A 146 14.90 12.89 -7.95
C LEU A 146 15.42 12.06 -9.14
N GLY A 147 14.55 11.63 -10.03
CA GLY A 147 14.87 10.85 -11.22
C GLY A 147 14.65 9.34 -11.07
N GLY A 148 14.52 8.66 -12.22
CA GLY A 148 14.19 7.24 -12.28
C GLY A 148 15.22 6.30 -11.64
N ASN A 149 16.51 6.68 -11.64
CA ASN A 149 17.58 5.85 -11.06
C ASN A 149 17.41 5.68 -9.54
N LEU A 150 17.06 6.77 -8.84
CA LEU A 150 16.83 6.73 -7.39
C LEU A 150 15.51 6.01 -7.05
N ALA A 151 14.51 6.10 -7.93
CA ALA A 151 13.29 5.30 -7.79
C ALA A 151 13.60 3.79 -7.91
N LEU A 152 14.42 3.38 -8.88
CA LEU A 152 14.88 1.99 -9.02
C LEU A 152 15.69 1.53 -7.81
N MET A 153 16.52 2.40 -7.24
CA MET A 153 17.29 2.08 -6.02
C MET A 153 16.38 1.71 -4.84
N ILE A 154 15.22 2.36 -4.68
CA ILE A 154 14.24 2.00 -3.64
C ILE A 154 13.69 0.59 -3.85
N TYR A 155 13.41 0.19 -5.10
CA TYR A 155 12.98 -1.18 -5.41
C TYR A 155 14.06 -2.21 -5.10
N VAL A 156 15.33 -1.90 -5.39
CA VAL A 156 16.46 -2.78 -5.05
C VAL A 156 16.58 -2.92 -3.52
N ILE A 157 16.50 -1.82 -2.77
CA ILE A 157 16.48 -1.83 -1.30
C ILE A 157 15.30 -2.69 -0.80
N ASN A 158 14.13 -2.56 -1.41
CA ASN A 158 12.96 -3.37 -1.05
C ASN A 158 13.17 -4.87 -1.21
N ILE A 159 13.72 -5.31 -2.34
CA ILE A 159 14.04 -6.73 -2.56
C ILE A 159 15.07 -7.23 -1.53
N ILE A 160 16.09 -6.42 -1.23
CA ILE A 160 17.10 -6.76 -0.21
C ILE A 160 16.46 -6.89 1.18
N VAL A 161 15.60 -5.95 1.57
CA VAL A 161 14.90 -5.99 2.87
C VAL A 161 14.01 -7.22 2.97
N ILE A 162 13.24 -7.54 1.92
CA ILE A 162 12.42 -8.76 1.86
C ILE A 162 13.29 -10.00 2.02
N ALA A 163 14.44 -10.05 1.34
CA ALA A 163 15.37 -11.17 1.44
C ALA A 163 15.95 -11.34 2.85
N ILE A 164 16.37 -10.24 3.49
CA ILE A 164 16.90 -10.23 4.86
C ILE A 164 15.84 -10.71 5.84
N ILE A 165 14.64 -10.12 5.80
CA ILE A 165 13.54 -10.48 6.71
C ILE A 165 13.11 -11.92 6.48
N GLY A 166 13.01 -12.36 5.23
CA GLY A 166 12.67 -13.75 4.90
C GLY A 166 13.67 -14.73 5.52
N ARG A 167 14.97 -14.43 5.43
CA ARG A 167 16.01 -15.25 6.03
C ARG A 167 15.97 -15.24 7.56
N ILE A 168 15.73 -14.08 8.19
CA ILE A 168 15.57 -13.96 9.65
C ILE A 168 14.40 -14.83 10.11
N LEU A 169 13.24 -14.72 9.45
CA LEU A 169 12.06 -15.51 9.79
C LEU A 169 12.31 -17.01 9.66
N THR A 170 13.05 -17.43 8.62
CA THR A 170 13.42 -18.83 8.44
C THR A 170 14.38 -19.31 9.54
N VAL A 171 15.35 -18.51 9.95
CA VAL A 171 16.27 -18.90 11.05
C VAL A 171 15.51 -19.04 12.38
N MET A 172 14.50 -18.20 12.60
CA MET A 172 13.64 -18.26 13.79
C MET A 172 12.69 -19.46 13.78
N ASP A 173 12.40 -20.02 12.61
CA ASP A 173 11.41 -21.07 12.41
C ASP A 173 12.08 -22.38 11.97
N LYS A 174 12.14 -23.36 12.88
CA LYS A 174 12.76 -24.67 12.62
C LYS A 174 11.89 -25.63 11.80
N SER A 175 10.72 -25.19 11.32
CA SER A 175 9.83 -26.06 10.53
C SER A 175 10.37 -26.31 9.12
N THR A 176 10.42 -27.58 8.72
CA THR A 176 10.79 -27.99 7.36
C THR A 176 9.57 -27.96 6.46
N SER A 177 9.63 -27.22 5.36
CA SER A 177 8.59 -27.27 4.33
C SER A 177 8.87 -28.43 3.36
N PRO A 178 7.89 -29.28 3.05
CA PRO A 178 8.07 -30.36 2.08
C PRO A 178 8.33 -29.81 0.68
N GLY A 179 9.04 -30.59 -0.15
CA GLY A 179 9.34 -30.22 -1.53
C GLY A 179 8.07 -30.02 -2.37
N LEU A 180 8.16 -29.08 -3.30
CA LEU A 180 7.05 -28.67 -4.15
C LEU A 180 6.92 -29.62 -5.36
N ILE A 181 5.84 -30.40 -5.42
CA ILE A 181 5.40 -31.05 -6.67
C ILE A 181 4.30 -30.16 -7.25
N ILE A 182 4.66 -29.29 -8.19
CA ILE A 182 3.68 -28.55 -9.01
C ILE A 182 3.60 -29.22 -10.38
N GLU A 183 2.41 -29.70 -10.73
CA GLU A 183 2.07 -29.96 -12.12
C GLU A 183 1.95 -28.60 -12.84
N ILE A 184 2.84 -28.35 -13.80
CA ILE A 184 2.82 -27.09 -14.55
C ILE A 184 1.64 -27.13 -15.52
N PRO A 185 0.63 -26.23 -15.38
CA PRO A 185 -0.51 -26.22 -16.28
C PRO A 185 -0.08 -25.81 -17.69
N MET A 186 -0.75 -26.37 -18.70
CA MET A 186 -0.59 -25.94 -20.09
C MET A 186 -1.09 -24.50 -20.27
N TYR A 187 -0.48 -23.75 -21.20
CA TYR A 187 -1.00 -22.43 -21.58
C TYR A 187 -2.42 -22.60 -22.12
N HIS A 188 -3.38 -21.92 -21.51
CA HIS A 188 -4.75 -21.87 -22.02
C HIS A 188 -5.16 -20.42 -22.29
N LEU A 189 -5.97 -20.21 -23.32
CA LEU A 189 -6.56 -18.90 -23.57
C LEU A 189 -7.61 -18.59 -22.48
N PRO A 190 -7.52 -17.42 -21.80
CA PRO A 190 -8.49 -17.05 -20.78
C PRO A 190 -9.89 -16.90 -21.40
N THR A 191 -10.90 -17.46 -20.74
CA THR A 191 -12.29 -17.22 -21.14
C THR A 191 -12.79 -15.89 -20.57
N LEU A 192 -13.43 -15.06 -21.39
CA LEU A 192 -13.97 -13.76 -20.92
C LEU A 192 -14.93 -13.89 -19.74
N LYS A 193 -15.69 -14.99 -19.68
CA LYS A 193 -16.60 -15.31 -18.58
C LYS A 193 -15.87 -15.66 -17.29
N GLY A 194 -14.79 -16.44 -17.38
CA GLY A 194 -13.93 -16.76 -16.23
C GLY A 194 -13.24 -15.51 -15.70
N LEU A 195 -12.70 -14.69 -16.61
CA LEU A 195 -12.03 -13.44 -16.28
C LEU A 195 -12.95 -12.46 -15.56
N SER A 196 -14.17 -12.25 -16.07
CA SER A 196 -15.14 -11.34 -15.47
C SER A 196 -15.65 -11.82 -14.12
N GLN A 197 -15.90 -13.12 -13.95
CA GLN A 197 -16.28 -13.70 -12.66
C GLN A 197 -15.17 -13.56 -11.62
N LYS A 198 -13.93 -13.93 -11.94
CA LYS A 198 -12.78 -13.78 -11.03
C LYS A 198 -12.55 -12.32 -10.64
N THR A 199 -12.64 -11.42 -11.61
CA THR A 199 -12.53 -9.97 -11.38
C THR A 199 -13.65 -9.51 -10.44
N TRP A 200 -14.89 -9.93 -10.67
CA TRP A 200 -16.02 -9.58 -9.83
C TRP A 200 -15.89 -10.09 -8.40
N PHE A 201 -15.47 -11.34 -8.18
CA PHE A 201 -15.25 -11.88 -6.83
C PHE A 201 -14.18 -11.10 -6.07
N ARG A 202 -13.02 -10.82 -6.70
CA ARG A 202 -11.94 -10.04 -6.08
C ARG A 202 -12.35 -8.59 -5.84
N LEU A 203 -13.11 -7.99 -6.75
CA LEU A 203 -13.65 -6.64 -6.59
C LEU A 203 -14.70 -6.58 -5.48
N LYS A 204 -15.54 -7.61 -5.36
CA LYS A 204 -16.52 -7.76 -4.29
C LYS A 204 -15.83 -7.74 -2.94
N ASP A 205 -14.77 -8.53 -2.74
CA ASP A 205 -14.01 -8.54 -1.49
C ASP A 205 -13.46 -7.14 -1.14
N PHE A 206 -12.98 -6.39 -2.13
CA PHE A 206 -12.56 -5.00 -1.94
C PHE A 206 -13.75 -4.10 -1.52
N ILE A 207 -14.90 -4.21 -2.17
CA ILE A 207 -16.09 -3.40 -1.87
C ILE A 207 -16.64 -3.69 -0.47
N TYR A 208 -16.66 -4.94 -0.03
CA TYR A 208 -17.20 -5.27 1.30
C TYR A 208 -16.21 -5.02 2.45
N VAL A 209 -14.91 -5.15 2.20
CA VAL A 209 -13.90 -5.03 3.27
C VAL A 209 -13.23 -3.66 3.28
N ALA A 210 -12.75 -3.16 2.14
CA ALA A 210 -11.94 -1.94 2.09
C ALA A 210 -12.79 -0.67 1.99
N PHE A 211 -13.85 -0.69 1.18
CA PHE A 211 -14.67 0.50 0.93
C PHE A 211 -15.31 1.10 2.19
N PRO A 212 -15.90 0.32 3.13
CA PRO A 212 -16.46 0.89 4.36
C PRO A 212 -15.38 1.51 5.26
N ILE A 213 -14.19 0.93 5.28
CA ILE A 213 -13.04 1.45 6.05
C ILE A 213 -12.56 2.78 5.46
N ILE A 214 -12.55 2.92 4.13
CA ILE A 214 -12.18 4.16 3.44
C ILE A 214 -13.18 5.27 3.75
N ILE A 215 -14.49 5.00 3.72
CA ILE A 215 -15.51 6.00 4.08
C ILE A 215 -15.39 6.37 5.56
N ALA A 216 -15.33 5.39 6.46
CA ALA A 216 -15.23 5.64 7.90
C ALA A 216 -13.99 6.46 8.26
N SER A 217 -12.83 6.17 7.64
CA SER A 217 -11.60 6.94 7.86
C SER A 217 -11.67 8.36 7.29
N SER A 218 -12.37 8.57 6.18
CA SER A 218 -12.55 9.91 5.58
C SER A 218 -13.50 10.78 6.42
N VAL A 219 -14.55 10.19 6.99
CA VAL A 219 -15.41 10.87 7.96
C VAL A 219 -14.61 11.23 9.22
N PHE A 220 -13.83 10.29 9.75
CA PHE A 220 -12.98 10.53 10.91
C PHE A 220 -11.94 11.64 10.66
N LEU A 221 -11.34 11.67 9.47
CA LEU A 221 -10.44 12.74 9.03
C LEU A 221 -11.14 14.10 9.05
N SER A 222 -12.35 14.18 8.48
CA SER A 222 -13.08 15.45 8.39
C SER A 222 -13.41 16.00 9.78
N ILE A 223 -13.75 15.13 10.74
CA ILE A 223 -13.95 15.51 12.14
C ILE A 223 -12.66 16.05 12.76
N ILE A 224 -11.53 15.36 12.59
CA ILE A 224 -10.23 15.80 13.12
C ILE A 224 -9.85 17.18 12.57
N ASN A 225 -10.07 17.40 11.27
CA ASN A 225 -9.77 18.67 10.62
C ASN A 225 -10.70 19.78 11.13
N TYR A 226 -11.99 19.50 11.31
CA TYR A 226 -12.95 20.45 11.86
C TYR A 226 -12.55 20.96 13.27
N PHE A 227 -12.09 20.06 14.13
CA PHE A 227 -11.59 20.42 15.48
C PHE A 227 -10.14 20.93 15.51
N ASN A 228 -9.46 21.06 14.35
CA ASN A 228 -8.04 21.39 14.26
C ASN A 228 -7.12 20.47 15.09
N PHE A 229 -7.54 19.22 15.35
CA PHE A 229 -6.73 18.24 16.09
C PHE A 229 -5.45 17.84 15.34
N GLY A 230 -5.33 18.15 14.04
CA GLY A 230 -4.13 17.94 13.25
C GLY A 230 -2.87 18.59 13.84
N ILE A 231 -2.99 19.74 14.51
CA ILE A 231 -1.86 20.41 15.17
C ILE A 231 -1.34 19.58 16.35
N TYR A 232 -2.26 19.04 17.16
CA TYR A 232 -1.91 18.18 18.29
C TYR A 232 -1.29 16.86 17.82
N ILE A 233 -1.82 16.27 16.74
CA ILE A 233 -1.25 15.07 16.11
C ILE A 233 0.19 15.34 15.66
N ASN A 234 0.44 16.45 14.95
CA ASN A 234 1.79 16.81 14.51
C ASN A 234 2.75 17.01 15.70
N ARG A 235 2.27 17.59 16.82
CA ARG A 235 3.09 17.76 18.03
C ARG A 235 3.40 16.42 18.73
N ILE A 236 2.47 15.46 18.72
CA ILE A 236 2.71 14.12 19.26
C ILE A 236 3.69 13.34 18.37
N LEU A 237 3.65 13.57 17.05
CA LEU A 237 4.54 12.90 16.09
C LEU A 237 5.86 13.60 15.84
N SER A 238 6.04 14.85 16.28
CA SER A 238 7.30 15.59 16.13
C SER A 238 8.56 14.85 16.61
N PRO A 239 8.56 14.05 17.70
CA PRO A 239 9.74 13.24 18.05
C PRO A 239 10.03 12.14 17.01
N LEU A 240 9.02 11.63 16.31
CA LEU A 240 9.23 10.67 15.24
C LEU A 240 9.62 11.39 13.93
N THR A 241 8.85 12.38 13.51
CA THR A 241 9.02 13.06 12.21
C THR A 241 10.23 13.98 12.17
N SER A 242 10.39 14.86 13.16
CA SER A 242 11.46 15.87 13.17
C SER A 242 12.77 15.28 13.68
N PHE A 243 12.73 14.52 14.77
CA PHE A 243 13.94 14.02 15.41
C PHE A 243 14.49 12.76 14.73
N MET A 244 13.68 11.74 14.44
CA MET A 244 14.17 10.52 13.75
C MET A 244 14.25 10.69 12.24
N LEU A 245 13.16 11.10 11.59
CA LEU A 245 13.10 11.19 10.12
C LEU A 245 13.69 12.49 9.55
N GLY A 246 13.80 13.58 10.32
CA GLY A 246 14.29 14.87 9.81
C GLY A 246 13.32 15.55 8.83
N LEU A 247 12.03 15.22 8.90
CA LEU A 247 10.97 15.75 8.04
C LEU A 247 10.31 16.99 8.65
N PRO A 248 9.69 17.86 7.84
CA PRO A 248 8.88 18.97 8.35
C PRO A 248 7.75 18.47 9.26
N GLU A 249 7.47 19.19 10.34
CA GLU A 249 6.44 18.81 11.34
C GLU A 249 5.03 18.64 10.73
N LYS A 250 4.74 19.36 9.64
CA LYS A 250 3.46 19.31 8.93
C LYS A 250 3.15 17.94 8.32
N VAL A 251 4.16 17.10 8.10
CA VAL A 251 4.05 15.81 7.42
C VAL A 251 3.53 14.69 8.36
N GLY A 252 3.49 14.92 9.69
CA GLY A 252 3.04 13.91 10.66
C GLY A 252 1.60 13.45 10.43
N VAL A 253 0.70 14.40 10.18
CA VAL A 253 -0.68 14.18 9.76
C VAL A 253 -0.74 13.29 8.52
N THR A 254 0.03 13.60 7.48
CA THR A 254 0.09 12.79 6.24
C THR A 254 0.49 11.33 6.50
N LEU A 255 1.44 11.08 7.42
CA LEU A 255 1.90 9.73 7.74
C LEU A 255 0.85 8.89 8.47
N ILE A 256 0.17 9.48 9.47
CA ILE A 256 -0.95 8.80 10.15
C ILE A 256 -2.05 8.50 9.13
N PHE A 257 -2.46 9.50 8.36
CA PHE A 257 -3.59 9.33 7.45
C PHE A 257 -3.26 8.40 6.29
N GLY A 258 -1.99 8.33 5.87
CA GLY A 258 -1.54 7.32 4.94
C GLY A 258 -1.71 5.88 5.45
N VAL A 259 -1.78 5.63 6.77
CA VAL A 259 -2.13 4.29 7.30
C VAL A 259 -3.55 3.89 6.89
N PHE A 260 -4.47 4.85 6.89
CA PHE A 260 -5.82 4.63 6.41
C PHE A 260 -5.87 4.58 4.87
N ARG A 261 -5.05 5.41 4.22
CA ARG A 261 -5.19 5.70 2.79
C ARG A 261 -3.85 5.98 2.09
N LYS A 262 -3.15 4.92 1.68
CA LYS A 262 -1.80 5.03 1.10
C LYS A 262 -1.80 5.70 -0.28
N GLU A 263 -2.85 5.52 -1.06
CA GLU A 263 -2.97 6.05 -2.42
C GLU A 263 -3.07 7.58 -2.46
N LEU A 264 -3.54 8.20 -1.38
CA LEU A 264 -3.60 9.66 -1.25
C LEU A 264 -2.41 10.28 -0.55
N THR A 265 -1.40 9.50 -0.17
CA THR A 265 -0.25 10.04 0.55
C THR A 265 0.35 11.25 -0.18
N LEU A 266 0.39 11.23 -1.52
CA LEU A 266 0.81 12.36 -2.35
C LEU A 266 -0.09 13.58 -2.23
N VAL A 267 -1.40 13.41 -2.39
CA VAL A 267 -2.38 14.51 -2.34
C VAL A 267 -2.40 15.12 -0.94
N MET A 268 -2.40 14.28 0.10
CA MET A 268 -2.34 14.69 1.49
C MET A 268 -1.01 15.35 1.84
N LEU A 269 0.09 14.96 1.20
CA LEU A 269 1.39 15.63 1.36
C LEU A 269 1.31 17.04 0.77
N ASN A 270 0.84 17.20 -0.47
CA ASN A 270 0.70 18.52 -1.10
C ASN A 270 -0.24 19.43 -0.28
N GLN A 271 -1.35 18.89 0.22
CA GLN A 271 -2.27 19.63 1.08
C GLN A 271 -1.61 20.04 2.41
N ALA A 272 -0.82 19.15 3.03
CA ALA A 272 -0.14 19.45 4.28
C ALA A 272 1.00 20.48 4.11
N LEU A 273 1.68 20.45 2.96
CA LEU A 273 2.71 21.44 2.62
C LEU A 273 2.11 22.77 2.15
N GLY A 274 0.88 22.76 1.63
CA GLY A 274 0.21 23.91 1.03
C GLY A 274 0.73 24.25 -0.37
N THR A 275 1.48 23.33 -0.99
CA THR A 275 2.16 23.53 -2.27
C THR A 275 2.04 22.29 -3.13
N ASN A 276 1.83 22.46 -4.45
CA ASN A 276 1.89 21.33 -5.40
C ASN A 276 3.33 20.94 -5.75
N ASN A 277 4.29 21.85 -5.52
CA ASN A 277 5.72 21.62 -5.71
C ASN A 277 6.39 21.24 -4.39
N VAL A 278 6.65 19.95 -4.19
CA VAL A 278 7.21 19.44 -2.92
C VAL A 278 8.64 19.95 -2.65
N ILE A 279 9.42 20.24 -3.71
CA ILE A 279 10.81 20.71 -3.61
C ILE A 279 10.92 22.07 -2.90
N GLU A 280 9.88 22.92 -2.97
CA GLU A 280 9.92 24.25 -2.34
C GLU A 280 9.97 24.17 -0.81
N VAL A 281 9.46 23.07 -0.24
CA VAL A 281 9.36 22.90 1.22
C VAL A 281 10.24 21.75 1.73
N MET A 282 10.56 20.77 0.88
CA MET A 282 11.35 19.60 1.24
C MET A 282 12.61 19.48 0.38
N THR A 283 13.75 19.23 1.03
CA THR A 283 14.99 18.89 0.34
C THR A 283 14.88 17.53 -0.36
N LYS A 284 15.70 17.29 -1.39
CA LYS A 284 15.73 16.01 -2.10
C LYS A 284 15.98 14.82 -1.14
N SER A 285 16.90 14.97 -0.18
CA SER A 285 17.13 13.94 0.86
C SER A 285 15.86 13.67 1.68
N GLN A 286 15.10 14.69 2.08
CA GLN A 286 13.85 14.51 2.81
C GLN A 286 12.78 13.80 1.99
N ILE A 287 12.68 14.09 0.69
CA ILE A 287 11.76 13.38 -0.22
C ILE A 287 12.12 11.90 -0.29
N PHE A 288 13.43 11.58 -0.39
CA PHE A 288 13.90 10.19 -0.41
C PHE A 288 13.59 9.45 0.91
N VAL A 289 13.87 10.07 2.06
CA VAL A 289 13.57 9.53 3.39
C VAL A 289 12.07 9.31 3.56
N PHE A 290 11.24 10.28 3.15
CA PHE A 290 9.79 10.17 3.20
C PHE A 290 9.28 9.01 2.34
N ALA A 291 9.83 8.84 1.13
CA ALA A 291 9.43 7.75 0.24
C ALA A 291 9.80 6.38 0.83
N ILE A 292 11.03 6.20 1.34
CA ILE A 292 11.45 4.96 2.00
C ILE A 292 10.54 4.66 3.19
N PHE A 293 10.33 5.64 4.08
CA PHE A 293 9.45 5.44 5.22
C PHE A 293 8.05 5.04 4.75
N THR A 294 7.48 5.74 3.77
CA THR A 294 6.13 5.49 3.25
C THR A 294 5.97 4.09 2.63
N VAL A 295 7.05 3.56 2.05
CA VAL A 295 7.08 2.23 1.45
C VAL A 295 7.08 1.12 2.49
N PHE A 296 7.79 1.28 3.61
CA PHE A 296 7.98 0.20 4.59
C PHE A 296 7.12 0.31 5.84
N TYR A 297 6.61 1.51 6.16
CA TYR A 297 5.85 1.70 7.40
C TYR A 297 4.51 0.95 7.40
N VAL A 298 3.89 0.96 8.58
CA VAL A 298 2.63 0.33 8.97
C VAL A 298 1.72 -0.02 7.78
N PRO A 299 1.35 -1.31 7.60
CA PRO A 299 0.42 -1.71 6.55
C PRO A 299 -0.91 -0.97 6.67
N CYS A 300 -1.64 -0.80 5.56
CA CYS A 300 -2.91 -0.07 5.63
C CYS A 300 -3.94 -0.81 6.49
N VAL A 301 -4.96 -0.10 6.97
CA VAL A 301 -6.00 -0.68 7.85
C VAL A 301 -6.64 -1.93 7.24
N SER A 302 -6.91 -1.93 5.93
CA SER A 302 -7.46 -3.10 5.22
C SER A 302 -6.48 -4.29 5.24
N THR A 303 -5.17 -4.03 5.15
CA THR A 303 -4.13 -5.06 5.25
C THR A 303 -4.05 -5.61 6.67
N MET A 304 -4.12 -4.75 7.70
CA MET A 304 -4.17 -5.20 9.10
C MET A 304 -5.42 -6.04 9.38
N ALA A 305 -6.57 -5.68 8.79
CA ALA A 305 -7.79 -6.48 8.88
C ALA A 305 -7.61 -7.88 8.25
N ALA A 306 -7.00 -7.96 7.06
CA ALA A 306 -6.69 -9.23 6.41
C ALA A 306 -5.69 -10.08 7.24
N LEU A 307 -4.64 -9.48 7.80
CA LEU A 307 -3.70 -10.16 8.70
C LEU A 307 -4.41 -10.72 9.93
N LYS A 308 -5.31 -9.93 10.53
CA LYS A 308 -6.09 -10.37 11.69
C LYS A 308 -6.99 -11.54 11.34
N MET A 309 -7.63 -11.54 10.17
CA MET A 309 -8.49 -12.64 9.72
C MET A 309 -7.72 -13.93 9.48
N GLU A 310 -6.49 -13.85 8.94
CA GLU A 310 -5.72 -15.04 8.55
C GLU A 310 -4.76 -15.57 9.62
N LEU A 311 -4.23 -14.69 10.48
CA LEU A 311 -3.19 -15.03 11.46
C LEU A 311 -3.59 -14.72 12.91
N GLY A 312 -4.72 -14.06 13.13
CA GLY A 312 -5.16 -13.60 14.44
C GLY A 312 -4.46 -12.31 14.91
N TRP A 313 -4.95 -11.77 16.01
CA TRP A 313 -4.53 -10.46 16.53
C TRP A 313 -3.05 -10.41 16.95
N LYS A 314 -2.54 -11.44 17.63
CA LYS A 314 -1.16 -11.46 18.15
C LYS A 314 -0.12 -11.39 17.03
N LYS A 315 -0.31 -12.18 15.97
CA LYS A 315 0.60 -12.18 14.81
C LYS A 315 0.49 -10.86 14.02
N MET A 316 -0.72 -10.33 13.88
CA MET A 316 -0.94 -9.03 13.23
C MET A 316 -0.21 -7.89 13.94
N THR A 317 -0.28 -7.80 15.27
CA THR A 317 0.42 -6.72 16.01
C THR A 317 1.93 -6.84 15.91
N ILE A 318 2.48 -8.06 15.97
CA ILE A 318 3.92 -8.31 15.78
C ILE A 318 4.37 -7.85 14.39
N ILE A 319 3.62 -8.21 13.33
CA ILE A 319 3.92 -7.80 11.95
C ILE A 319 3.92 -6.28 11.86
N THR A 320 2.86 -5.63 12.33
CA THR A 320 2.72 -4.17 12.26
C THR A 320 3.84 -3.44 13.02
N ILE A 321 4.17 -3.86 14.24
CA ILE A 321 5.27 -3.26 15.01
C ILE A 321 6.60 -3.47 14.30
N THR A 322 6.85 -4.66 13.77
CA THR A 322 8.10 -4.95 13.06
C THR A 322 8.24 -4.11 11.79
N THR A 323 7.16 -3.96 11.00
CA THR A 323 7.18 -3.08 9.81
C THR A 323 7.49 -1.63 10.18
N LEU A 324 6.95 -1.13 11.29
CA LEU A 324 7.25 0.21 11.77
C LEU A 324 8.72 0.36 12.21
N ILE A 325 9.25 -0.59 12.98
CA ILE A 325 10.65 -0.59 13.42
C ILE A 325 11.59 -0.60 12.21
N VAL A 326 11.35 -1.52 11.26
CA VAL A 326 12.15 -1.61 10.03
C VAL A 326 12.06 -0.32 9.23
N ALA A 327 10.88 0.28 9.10
CA ALA A 327 10.70 1.55 8.38
C ALA A 327 11.48 2.70 9.04
N VAL A 328 11.47 2.79 10.37
CA VAL A 328 12.22 3.82 11.11
C VAL A 328 13.73 3.62 10.93
N ILE A 329 14.22 2.38 11.04
CA ILE A 329 15.65 2.06 10.85
C ILE A 329 16.08 2.42 9.41
N LEU A 330 15.32 2.00 8.41
CA LEU A 330 15.63 2.28 7.00
C LEU A 330 15.57 3.77 6.69
N ALA A 331 14.58 4.49 7.22
CA ALA A 331 14.46 5.94 7.06
C ALA A 331 15.63 6.68 7.73
N PHE A 332 16.06 6.23 8.90
CA PHE A 332 17.21 6.80 9.60
C PHE A 332 18.52 6.56 8.84
N ILE A 333 18.73 5.34 8.33
CA ILE A 333 19.88 5.02 7.46
C ILE A 333 19.83 5.90 6.21
N ALA A 334 18.67 6.01 5.56
CA ALA A 334 18.47 6.83 4.37
C ALA A 334 18.72 8.33 4.62
N ARG A 335 18.48 8.82 5.84
CA ARG A 335 18.78 10.19 6.23
C ARG A 335 20.29 10.44 6.29
N ILE A 336 21.04 9.49 6.87
CA ILE A 336 22.50 9.58 6.97
C ILE A 336 23.13 9.44 5.58
N THR A 337 22.71 8.44 4.81
CA THR A 337 23.27 8.20 3.47
C THR A 337 22.79 9.21 2.44
N GLY A 338 21.56 9.72 2.58
CA GLY A 338 20.98 10.71 1.68
C GLY A 338 21.75 12.03 1.65
N GLN A 339 22.48 12.37 2.71
CA GLN A 339 23.41 13.51 2.71
C GLN A 339 24.68 13.27 1.89
N MET A 340 25.03 12.01 1.59
CA MET A 340 26.22 11.64 0.82
C MET A 340 25.93 11.37 -0.67
N PHE A 341 24.70 11.01 -1.03
CA PHE A 341 24.33 10.53 -2.37
C PHE A 341 23.51 11.53 -3.22
N ILE A 342 22.96 12.60 -2.64
CA ILE A 342 21.98 13.51 -3.27
C ILE A 342 22.38 14.97 -3.09
#